data_AF-A0A485L196-F1
#
_entry.id   AF-A0A485L196-F1
#
_cell.length_a   1.000
_cell.length_b   1.000
_cell.length_c   1.000
_cell.angle_alpha   90.00
_cell.angle_beta   90.00
_cell.angle_gamma   90.00
#
_symmetry.space_group_name_H-M   'P 1'
#
loop_
_entity.id
_entity.type
_entity.pdbx_description
1 polymer ?
#
loop_
_entity_poly.entity_id
_entity_poly.type
_entity_poly.pdbx_seq_one_letter_code
_entity_poly.pdbx_strand_id
1 'polypeptide(L)'
;MESRSNLHRFLVFGHVQRLPSPRRYAVRFCPYSLVYTLVYVLNVLLIPFKAYLTEPFPWQLQPLSSLNLNLNAPFDVFANTTITYFATKYNQESVPPGVVFTKDSGANSYLVRFSLALPATGDNRCVDYMHHFPGAIEAPQKFVKLRQIAGANFCSQGMASFLCDYVDRNASSRLSGQSYQCQIIAFVSFRVAASCTWIQLSTSDANAYDVYHAVQLLEAPWVSWLIFGLRCGLFGYIVHLLWYLYYRHYGPLLLNLRTLGLPKSQNNHSYEIHLGDPTWLILSHPFVSLFMLLDCFANALYGGAASIRTSQVSDIGAFCLGCMYGSRTVWAAYTLMRYATPWIHRRQWEEYFEPLDPGLLALTASFYAGPVMYFITRTRLVWFYQWLLASVVEKTQRQYDIDASPLTLNFLLVMAAVPLIHSLVSQASHRRFFNGTDASCT
;
A
#
# COMPACT_ATOMS: atom_id res chain seq x y z
N MET A 1 4.84 54.22 -81.77
CA MET A 1 4.33 53.92 -83.11
C MET A 1 5.03 52.64 -83.56
N GLU A 2 4.54 51.49 -83.13
CA GLU A 2 3.43 50.76 -83.75
C GLU A 2 3.89 49.99 -84.99
N SER A 3 4.16 48.70 -84.81
CA SER A 3 3.64 47.66 -85.70
C SER A 3 3.88 46.28 -85.08
N ARG A 4 2.78 45.61 -84.75
CA ARG A 4 2.71 44.22 -84.26
C ARG A 4 2.82 43.28 -85.47
N SER A 5 3.65 42.24 -85.37
CA SER A 5 3.54 41.05 -86.23
C SER A 5 3.08 39.84 -85.42
N ASN A 6 2.21 39.08 -86.06
CA ASN A 6 1.43 37.97 -85.56
C ASN A 6 2.27 36.80 -85.03
N LEU A 7 1.89 36.25 -83.88
CA LEU A 7 2.17 34.86 -83.53
C LEU A 7 0.87 34.17 -83.09
N HIS A 8 0.37 33.30 -83.95
CA HIS A 8 -0.71 32.36 -83.65
C HIS A 8 -0.34 31.51 -82.43
N ARG A 9 -1.13 31.60 -81.36
CA ARG A 9 -1.17 30.59 -80.29
C ARG A 9 -2.41 29.72 -80.49
N PHE A 10 -2.17 28.45 -80.77
CA PHE A 10 -3.13 27.37 -80.60
C PHE A 10 -3.60 27.36 -79.14
N LEU A 11 -4.89 27.63 -78.93
CA LEU A 11 -5.59 27.34 -77.67
C LEU A 11 -5.87 25.84 -77.63
N VAL A 12 -4.96 25.08 -77.03
CA VAL A 12 -5.27 23.74 -76.54
C VAL A 12 -6.06 23.93 -75.24
N PHE A 13 -7.38 23.75 -75.31
CA PHE A 13 -8.22 23.57 -74.13
C PHE A 13 -7.86 22.21 -73.51
N GLY A 14 -6.82 22.22 -72.67
CA GLY A 14 -6.52 21.12 -71.77
C GLY A 14 -7.68 20.95 -70.81
N HIS A 15 -8.40 19.84 -70.96
CA HIS A 15 -9.36 19.34 -69.99
C HIS A 15 -8.67 19.32 -68.62
N VAL A 16 -9.05 20.20 -67.70
CA VAL A 16 -8.60 20.14 -66.31
C VAL A 16 -9.18 18.84 -65.75
N GLN A 17 -8.40 17.76 -65.81
CA GLN A 17 -8.68 16.57 -65.04
C GLN A 17 -8.75 17.03 -63.58
N ARG A 18 -9.96 17.06 -63.02
CA ARG A 18 -10.15 17.15 -61.58
C ARG A 18 -9.34 16.01 -61.00
N LEU A 19 -8.25 16.34 -60.30
CA LEU A 19 -7.56 15.39 -59.44
C LEU A 19 -8.64 14.67 -58.62
N PRO A 20 -8.67 13.33 -58.61
CA PRO A 20 -9.64 12.61 -57.80
C PRO A 20 -9.53 13.14 -56.37
N SER A 21 -10.67 13.51 -55.78
CA SER A 21 -10.73 13.97 -54.40
C SER A 21 -9.94 13.01 -53.51
N PRO A 22 -9.08 13.50 -52.61
CA PRO A 22 -8.25 12.63 -51.78
C PRO A 22 -9.14 11.60 -51.10
N ARG A 23 -8.87 10.32 -51.37
CA ARG A 23 -9.64 9.20 -50.80
C ARG A 23 -9.55 9.31 -49.28
N ARG A 24 -10.70 9.44 -48.62
CA ARG A 24 -10.79 9.48 -47.16
C ARG A 24 -11.35 8.15 -46.67
N TYR A 25 -10.53 7.41 -45.94
CA TYR A 25 -11.01 6.21 -45.26
C TYR A 25 -11.81 6.59 -44.01
N ALA A 26 -12.91 5.87 -43.75
CA ALA A 26 -13.65 6.03 -42.51
C ALA A 26 -12.83 5.44 -41.34
N VAL A 27 -12.53 6.25 -40.33
CA VAL A 27 -11.81 5.82 -39.13
C VAL A 27 -12.67 6.09 -37.91
N ARG A 28 -12.94 5.06 -37.11
CA ARG A 28 -13.74 5.14 -35.89
C ARG A 28 -12.98 4.52 -34.72
N PHE A 29 -13.31 4.93 -33.50
CA PHE A 29 -12.82 4.28 -32.30
C PHE A 29 -13.80 3.18 -31.88
N CYS A 30 -13.26 2.06 -31.38
CA CYS A 30 -14.07 1.03 -30.77
C CYS A 30 -14.70 1.55 -29.47
N PRO A 31 -16.04 1.57 -29.33
CA PRO A 31 -16.71 2.12 -28.15
C PRO A 31 -16.34 1.38 -26.87
N TYR A 32 -16.19 0.05 -26.93
CA TYR A 32 -15.77 -0.75 -25.78
C TYR A 32 -14.35 -0.39 -25.33
N SER A 33 -13.42 -0.21 -26.29
CA SER A 33 -12.05 0.19 -25.96
C SER A 33 -11.99 1.56 -25.29
N LEU A 34 -12.84 2.50 -25.70
CA LEU A 34 -12.94 3.82 -25.06
C LEU A 34 -13.37 3.71 -23.60
N VAL A 35 -14.36 2.86 -23.30
CA VAL A 35 -14.84 2.63 -21.93
C VAL A 35 -13.72 2.03 -21.07
N TYR A 36 -13.05 0.99 -21.55
CA TYR A 36 -11.94 0.37 -20.81
C TYR A 36 -10.79 1.34 -20.58
N THR A 37 -10.36 2.07 -21.62
CA THR A 37 -9.30 3.07 -21.49
C THR A 37 -9.70 4.18 -20.51
N LEU A 38 -10.96 4.62 -20.48
CA LEU A 38 -11.43 5.61 -19.50
C LEU A 38 -11.29 5.08 -18.07
N VAL A 39 -11.65 3.82 -17.83
CA VAL A 39 -11.49 3.17 -16.51
C VAL A 39 -10.02 3.08 -16.11
N TYR A 40 -9.14 2.64 -17.02
CA TYR A 40 -7.69 2.56 -16.75
C TYR A 40 -7.09 3.93 -16.46
N VAL A 41 -7.45 4.94 -17.24
CA VAL A 41 -6.96 6.32 -17.06
C VAL A 41 -7.45 6.90 -15.75
N LEU A 42 -8.73 6.72 -15.40
CA LEU A 42 -9.26 7.16 -14.12
C LEU A 42 -8.51 6.48 -12.97
N ASN A 43 -8.30 5.16 -13.04
CA ASN A 43 -7.54 4.43 -12.04
C ASN A 43 -6.11 4.99 -11.88
N VAL A 44 -5.40 5.20 -13.00
CA VAL A 44 -4.03 5.73 -13.01
C VAL A 44 -3.96 7.15 -12.47
N LEU A 45 -4.92 8.00 -12.82
CA LEU A 45 -5.00 9.36 -12.31
C LEU A 45 -5.28 9.39 -10.80
N LEU A 46 -6.11 8.47 -10.29
CA LEU A 46 -6.48 8.42 -8.88
C LEU A 46 -5.45 7.70 -7.99
N ILE A 47 -4.41 7.08 -8.57
CA ILE A 47 -3.32 6.42 -7.82
C ILE A 47 -2.78 7.27 -6.65
N PRO A 48 -2.42 8.56 -6.83
CA PRO A 48 -1.87 9.37 -5.74
C PRO A 48 -2.86 9.58 -4.59
N PHE A 49 -4.16 9.49 -4.87
CA PHE A 49 -5.23 9.73 -3.90
C PHE A 49 -5.77 8.46 -3.25
N LYS A 50 -5.37 7.26 -3.73
CA LYS A 50 -5.79 5.96 -3.17
C LYS A 50 -5.52 5.85 -1.67
N ALA A 51 -4.49 6.52 -1.18
CA ALA A 51 -4.14 6.65 0.22
C ALA A 51 -5.28 7.16 1.12
N TYR A 52 -6.09 8.10 0.63
CA TYR A 52 -7.18 8.73 1.38
C TYR A 52 -8.40 7.84 1.60
N LEU A 53 -8.39 6.61 1.06
CA LEU A 53 -9.36 5.58 1.49
C LEU A 53 -9.20 5.22 2.96
N THR A 54 -7.99 5.42 3.52
CA THR A 54 -7.69 5.10 4.91
C THR A 54 -6.99 6.22 5.66
N GLU A 55 -6.29 7.13 4.97
CA GLU A 55 -5.71 8.35 5.54
C GLU A 55 -6.77 9.45 5.66
N PRO A 56 -6.72 10.30 6.69
CA PRO A 56 -7.57 11.49 6.77
C PRO A 56 -7.14 12.53 5.72
N PHE A 57 -8.10 13.35 5.30
CA PHE A 57 -7.79 14.54 4.51
C PHE A 57 -7.21 15.66 5.41
N PRO A 58 -6.44 16.61 4.85
CA PRO A 58 -5.79 17.67 5.64
C PRO A 58 -6.75 18.51 6.49
N TRP A 59 -7.98 18.74 6.01
CA TRP A 59 -9.01 19.52 6.72
C TRP A 59 -9.76 18.71 7.80
N GLN A 60 -9.53 17.40 7.89
CA GLN A 60 -10.10 16.56 8.95
C GLN A 60 -9.21 16.50 10.20
N LEU A 61 -7.93 16.87 10.06
CA LEU A 61 -6.97 16.82 11.16
C LEU A 61 -7.10 18.03 12.08
N GLN A 62 -7.23 17.76 13.37
CA GLN A 62 -7.15 18.78 14.40
C GLN A 62 -5.68 19.15 14.70
N PRO A 63 -5.41 20.38 15.16
CA PRO A 63 -4.08 20.75 15.64
C PRO A 63 -3.63 19.86 16.80
N LEU A 64 -2.36 19.45 16.82
CA LEU A 64 -1.82 18.62 17.91
C LEU A 64 -1.97 19.28 19.30
N SER A 65 -2.04 20.62 19.36
CA SER A 65 -2.28 21.36 20.59
C SER A 65 -3.67 21.16 21.20
N SER A 66 -4.65 20.67 20.44
CA SER A 66 -5.97 20.32 20.99
C SER A 66 -5.98 18.95 21.66
N LEU A 67 -4.93 18.14 21.47
CA LEU A 67 -4.79 16.85 22.14
C LEU A 67 -4.28 17.08 23.56
N ASN A 68 -5.01 16.56 24.56
CA ASN A 68 -4.61 16.61 25.96
C ASN A 68 -3.56 15.51 26.26
N LEU A 69 -2.42 15.55 25.56
CA LEU A 69 -1.34 14.57 25.67
C LEU A 69 -0.02 15.27 26.02
N ASN A 70 0.65 14.79 27.07
CA ASN A 70 1.92 15.37 27.51
C ASN A 70 3.11 14.54 27.00
N LEU A 71 3.43 14.70 25.71
CA LEU A 71 4.47 13.92 25.03
C LEU A 71 5.89 14.22 25.56
N ASN A 72 6.12 15.39 26.15
CA ASN A 72 7.45 15.83 26.60
C ASN A 72 7.70 15.60 28.10
N ALA A 73 6.69 15.11 28.83
CA ALA A 73 6.83 14.81 30.25
C ALA A 73 7.62 13.51 30.51
N PRO A 74 8.07 13.27 31.75
CA PRO A 74 8.56 11.97 32.18
C PRO A 74 7.54 10.86 31.87
N PHE A 75 8.04 9.65 31.59
CA PHE A 75 7.22 8.57 31.06
C PHE A 75 5.98 8.26 31.92
N ASP A 76 6.08 8.28 33.25
CA ASP A 76 4.95 8.00 34.14
C ASP A 76 3.80 9.01 33.97
N VAL A 77 4.15 10.29 33.80
CA VAL A 77 3.20 11.38 33.56
C VAL A 77 2.59 11.25 32.17
N PHE A 78 3.41 10.94 31.16
CA PHE A 78 2.93 10.65 29.80
C PHE A 78 1.95 9.46 29.81
N ALA A 79 2.31 8.35 30.45
CA ALA A 79 1.50 7.14 30.49
C ALA A 79 0.16 7.39 31.18
N ASN A 80 0.15 8.07 32.33
CA ASN A 80 -1.06 8.37 33.08
C ASN A 80 -2.00 9.34 32.34
N THR A 81 -1.44 10.39 31.72
CA THR A 81 -2.24 11.33 30.90
C THR A 81 -2.81 10.67 29.65
N THR A 82 -2.01 9.85 28.97
CA THR A 82 -2.41 9.17 27.73
C THR A 82 -3.46 8.09 27.98
N ILE A 83 -3.32 7.27 29.03
CA ILE A 83 -4.35 6.28 29.36
C ILE A 83 -5.66 6.96 29.79
N THR A 84 -5.60 8.05 30.56
CA THR A 84 -6.79 8.81 30.95
C THR A 84 -7.50 9.36 29.72
N TYR A 85 -6.75 9.93 28.77
CA TYR A 85 -7.29 10.39 27.49
C TYR A 85 -7.99 9.26 26.72
N PHE A 86 -7.32 8.12 26.54
CA PHE A 86 -7.88 7.01 25.78
C PHE A 86 -9.06 6.33 26.48
N ALA A 87 -8.97 6.04 27.77
CA ALA A 87 -10.03 5.37 28.52
C ALA A 87 -11.29 6.25 28.68
N THR A 88 -11.13 7.58 28.69
CA THR A 88 -12.29 8.50 28.67
C THR A 88 -12.98 8.45 27.30
N LYS A 89 -12.21 8.39 26.23
CA LYS A 89 -12.71 8.41 24.85
C LYS A 89 -13.28 7.05 24.39
N TYR A 90 -12.57 5.98 24.71
CA TYR A 90 -12.86 4.61 24.32
C TYR A 90 -13.22 3.82 25.57
N ASN A 91 -14.51 3.66 25.80
CA ASN A 91 -15.06 2.94 26.93
C ASN A 91 -16.21 2.04 26.46
N GLN A 92 -16.84 1.34 27.40
CA GLN A 92 -17.93 0.41 27.11
C GLN A 92 -19.19 1.09 26.57
N GLU A 93 -19.38 2.39 26.85
CA GLU A 93 -20.51 3.18 26.33
C GLU A 93 -20.23 3.69 24.91
N SER A 94 -18.99 4.10 24.63
CA SER A 94 -18.62 4.66 23.33
C SER A 94 -18.32 3.61 22.26
N VAL A 95 -17.97 2.37 22.66
CA VAL A 95 -17.63 1.27 21.75
C VAL A 95 -18.62 0.12 21.92
N PRO A 96 -19.62 -0.01 21.02
CA PRO A 96 -20.67 -1.03 21.14
C PRO A 96 -20.12 -2.45 21.22
N PRO A 97 -20.75 -3.37 21.97
CA PRO A 97 -20.34 -4.78 22.02
C PRO A 97 -20.23 -5.39 20.62
N GLY A 98 -19.17 -6.16 20.35
CA GLY A 98 -18.93 -6.80 19.05
C GLY A 98 -18.17 -5.94 18.02
N VAL A 99 -18.01 -4.64 18.25
CA VAL A 99 -17.09 -3.81 17.44
C VAL A 99 -15.66 -4.10 17.87
N VAL A 100 -14.84 -4.60 16.94
CA VAL A 100 -13.43 -4.96 17.18
C VAL A 100 -12.50 -3.81 16.81
N PHE A 101 -12.77 -3.07 15.72
CA PHE A 101 -11.96 -1.96 15.25
C PHE A 101 -12.79 -0.67 15.14
N THR A 102 -12.32 0.42 15.74
CA THR A 102 -12.94 1.74 15.63
C THR A 102 -11.89 2.75 15.17
N LYS A 103 -12.23 3.59 14.18
CA LYS A 103 -11.37 4.70 13.74
C LYS A 103 -12.08 6.02 13.96
N ASP A 104 -11.42 6.95 14.64
CA ASP A 104 -11.82 8.35 14.70
C ASP A 104 -10.96 9.16 13.73
N SER A 105 -11.56 9.58 12.61
CA SER A 105 -10.90 10.39 11.60
C SER A 105 -10.65 11.84 12.05
N GLY A 106 -11.44 12.39 12.98
CA GLY A 106 -11.30 13.76 13.44
C GLY A 106 -10.15 13.93 14.42
N ALA A 107 -10.04 13.00 15.37
CA ALA A 107 -8.89 12.97 16.28
C ALA A 107 -7.69 12.22 15.71
N ASN A 108 -7.79 11.61 14.54
CA ASN A 108 -6.75 10.76 13.96
C ASN A 108 -6.25 9.66 14.91
N SER A 109 -7.20 8.94 15.53
CA SER A 109 -6.91 7.81 16.40
C SER A 109 -7.69 6.58 15.98
N TYR A 110 -7.25 5.42 16.44
CA TYR A 110 -7.99 4.18 16.31
C TYR A 110 -7.90 3.35 17.58
N LEU A 111 -8.88 2.49 17.76
CA LEU A 111 -8.99 1.54 18.84
C LEU A 111 -9.18 0.14 18.26
N VAL A 112 -8.54 -0.84 18.90
CA VAL A 112 -8.87 -2.24 18.75
C VAL A 112 -9.27 -2.83 20.08
N ARG A 113 -10.36 -3.59 20.12
CA ARG A 113 -10.85 -4.29 21.32
C ARG A 113 -11.05 -5.77 21.04
N PHE A 114 -10.41 -6.61 21.86
CA PHE A 114 -10.61 -8.07 21.83
C PHE A 114 -11.08 -8.56 23.20
N SER A 115 -11.88 -9.62 23.21
CA SER A 115 -12.24 -10.30 24.45
C SER A 115 -11.44 -11.58 24.56
N LEU A 116 -10.73 -11.76 25.67
CA LEU A 116 -9.81 -12.86 25.89
C LEU A 116 -10.21 -13.63 27.14
N ALA A 117 -10.44 -14.94 26.99
CA ALA A 117 -10.56 -15.85 28.12
C ALA A 117 -9.15 -16.23 28.61
N LEU A 118 -8.83 -15.84 29.85
CA LEU A 118 -7.53 -16.15 30.46
C LEU A 118 -7.67 -17.25 31.53
N PRO A 119 -6.65 -18.11 31.72
CA PRO A 119 -6.69 -19.16 32.74
C PRO A 119 -6.79 -18.56 34.14
N ALA A 120 -7.63 -19.14 35.00
CA ALA A 120 -7.88 -18.60 36.35
C ALA A 120 -6.65 -18.63 37.28
N THR A 121 -5.79 -19.65 37.11
CA THR A 121 -4.57 -19.88 37.90
C THR A 121 -3.32 -19.23 37.31
N GLY A 122 -3.47 -18.40 36.27
CA GLY A 122 -2.32 -17.92 35.50
C GLY A 122 -1.65 -19.01 34.65
N ASP A 123 -0.85 -18.58 33.68
CA ASP A 123 0.02 -19.46 32.89
C ASP A 123 1.34 -18.75 32.58
N ASN A 124 2.46 -19.37 32.95
CA ASN A 124 3.79 -18.84 32.68
C ASN A 124 4.16 -18.91 31.18
N ARG A 125 3.36 -19.60 30.37
CA ARG A 125 3.47 -19.64 28.91
C ARG A 125 2.69 -18.51 28.27
N CYS A 126 2.96 -17.27 28.70
CA CYS A 126 2.44 -16.03 28.10
C CYS A 126 2.43 -16.07 26.56
N VAL A 127 3.50 -16.63 25.99
CA VAL A 127 3.68 -16.88 24.56
C VAL A 127 2.44 -17.39 23.86
N ASP A 128 1.82 -18.40 24.45
CA ASP A 128 0.72 -19.13 23.86
C ASP A 128 -0.52 -18.22 23.79
N TYR A 129 -0.55 -17.12 24.55
CA TYR A 129 -1.65 -16.16 24.57
C TYR A 129 -1.34 -14.88 23.80
N MET A 130 -0.05 -14.55 23.60
CA MET A 130 0.36 -13.28 22.98
C MET A 130 -0.21 -13.08 21.57
N HIS A 131 -0.51 -14.17 20.86
CA HIS A 131 -1.14 -14.09 19.55
C HIS A 131 -2.61 -13.65 19.59
N HIS A 132 -3.27 -13.72 20.75
CA HIS A 132 -4.65 -13.26 20.96
C HIS A 132 -4.75 -11.79 21.40
N PHE A 133 -3.63 -11.13 21.72
CA PHE A 133 -3.64 -9.72 22.14
C PHE A 133 -3.70 -8.77 20.94
N PRO A 134 -4.31 -7.59 21.07
CA PRO A 134 -4.47 -6.64 19.97
C PRO A 134 -3.16 -6.29 19.26
N GLY A 135 -3.18 -6.42 17.93
CA GLY A 135 -1.99 -6.31 17.08
C GLY A 135 -1.29 -7.66 16.86
N ALA A 136 -1.71 -8.71 17.55
CA ALA A 136 -1.55 -10.10 17.16
C ALA A 136 -2.94 -10.65 16.79
N ILE A 137 -2.96 -11.53 15.79
CA ILE A 137 -4.17 -11.80 15.03
C ILE A 137 -4.86 -13.06 15.61
N GLU A 138 -6.18 -13.28 15.50
CA GLU A 138 -6.85 -14.52 15.99
C GLU A 138 -6.93 -15.62 14.92
N ALA A 139 -6.40 -16.82 15.17
CA ALA A 139 -6.45 -17.95 14.21
C ALA A 139 -7.37 -19.05 14.77
N PRO A 140 -7.99 -19.86 13.90
CA PRO A 140 -8.76 -21.01 14.33
C PRO A 140 -7.84 -21.99 15.04
N GLN A 141 -8.24 -22.40 16.25
CA GLN A 141 -7.52 -23.38 17.07
C GLN A 141 -7.43 -24.73 16.35
N LYS A 142 -6.26 -25.05 15.80
CA LYS A 142 -5.69 -26.40 15.75
C LYS A 142 -4.30 -26.32 15.13
N PHE A 143 -3.31 -26.89 15.83
CA PHE A 143 -1.93 -27.18 15.46
C PHE A 143 -0.81 -26.24 15.97
N VAL A 144 0.20 -26.93 16.51
CA VAL A 144 1.59 -26.56 16.83
C VAL A 144 1.87 -26.04 18.26
N LYS A 145 2.31 -26.99 19.11
CA LYS A 145 3.12 -26.75 20.33
C LYS A 145 4.57 -26.49 19.91
N LEU A 146 5.06 -25.26 20.04
CA LEU A 146 6.48 -24.96 20.21
C LEU A 146 6.68 -23.56 20.83
N ARG A 147 7.47 -23.54 21.89
CA ARG A 147 7.89 -22.46 22.81
C ARG A 147 8.29 -21.12 22.14
N GLN A 148 8.04 -20.01 22.85
CA GLN A 148 8.58 -18.62 22.75
C GLN A 148 7.71 -17.48 22.13
N ILE A 149 7.53 -16.42 22.94
CA ILE A 149 6.64 -15.22 22.96
C ILE A 149 6.16 -14.67 21.60
N ALA A 150 4.90 -14.92 21.24
CA ALA A 150 4.31 -14.49 19.96
C ALA A 150 3.55 -13.16 20.07
N GLY A 151 4.24 -12.03 20.26
CA GLY A 151 3.60 -10.73 20.57
C GLY A 151 3.24 -9.84 19.40
N ALA A 152 2.13 -9.12 19.56
CA ALA A 152 1.60 -8.07 18.69
C ALA A 152 2.67 -7.18 18.03
N ASN A 153 2.46 -6.88 16.75
CA ASN A 153 3.50 -6.37 15.84
C ASN A 153 4.13 -5.04 16.21
N PHE A 154 3.50 -4.30 17.12
CA PHE A 154 3.91 -2.96 17.53
C PHE A 154 4.03 -2.84 19.04
N CYS A 155 4.48 -3.89 19.75
CA CYS A 155 4.74 -3.80 21.18
C CYS A 155 6.20 -3.44 21.49
N SER A 156 6.39 -2.49 22.41
CA SER A 156 7.67 -2.29 23.10
C SER A 156 8.00 -3.46 24.01
N GLN A 157 9.24 -3.51 24.52
CA GLN A 157 9.63 -4.56 25.48
C GLN A 157 8.80 -4.48 26.77
N GLY A 158 8.47 -3.26 27.22
CA GLY A 158 7.64 -3.03 28.40
C GLY A 158 6.17 -3.41 28.18
N MET A 159 5.64 -3.16 26.99
CA MET A 159 4.30 -3.62 26.61
C MET A 159 4.23 -5.15 26.59
N ALA A 160 5.22 -5.81 25.99
CA ALA A 160 5.28 -7.26 25.97
C ALA A 160 5.43 -7.86 27.37
N SER A 161 6.27 -7.28 28.24
CA SER A 161 6.40 -7.74 29.62
C SER A 161 5.13 -7.53 30.43
N PHE A 162 4.46 -6.37 30.29
CA PHE A 162 3.18 -6.09 30.92
C PHE A 162 2.12 -7.15 30.58
N LEU A 163 1.97 -7.49 29.30
CA LEU A 163 1.01 -8.50 28.86
C LEU A 163 1.36 -9.88 29.41
N CYS A 164 2.64 -10.24 29.43
CA CYS A 164 3.07 -11.51 30.02
C CYS A 164 2.86 -11.60 31.52
N ASP A 165 3.18 -10.55 32.26
CA ASP A 165 2.97 -10.50 33.70
C ASP A 165 1.47 -10.56 34.03
N TYR A 166 0.61 -10.02 33.17
CA TYR A 166 -0.85 -10.11 33.35
C TYR A 166 -1.38 -11.54 33.16
N VAL A 167 -0.87 -12.26 32.15
CA VAL A 167 -1.24 -13.67 31.88
C VAL A 167 -0.75 -14.60 32.99
N ASP A 168 0.46 -14.37 33.51
CA ASP A 168 1.07 -15.20 34.58
C ASP A 168 0.34 -15.08 35.93
N ARG A 169 -0.32 -13.94 36.18
CA ARG A 169 -1.05 -13.71 37.44
C ARG A 169 -2.36 -14.51 37.54
N ASN A 170 -2.73 -14.85 38.77
CA ASN A 170 -4.04 -15.43 39.11
C ASN A 170 -5.17 -14.41 38.91
N ALA A 171 -6.40 -14.90 38.65
CA ALA A 171 -7.57 -14.06 38.43
C ALA A 171 -7.80 -13.01 39.53
N SER A 172 -7.57 -13.37 40.80
CA SER A 172 -7.71 -12.47 41.95
C SER A 172 -6.62 -11.41 42.03
N SER A 173 -5.38 -11.69 41.58
CA SER A 173 -4.26 -10.73 41.62
C SER A 173 -4.13 -9.87 40.35
N ARG A 174 -4.82 -10.25 39.26
CA ARG A 174 -4.90 -9.45 38.03
C ARG A 174 -5.59 -8.11 38.24
N LEU A 175 -6.64 -8.07 39.06
CA LEU A 175 -7.42 -6.86 39.32
C LEU A 175 -6.71 -5.86 40.26
N SER A 176 -5.78 -6.32 41.09
CA SER A 176 -4.98 -5.47 41.98
C SER A 176 -3.65 -4.98 41.37
N GLY A 177 -3.33 -5.45 40.17
CA GLY A 177 -2.08 -5.18 39.49
C GLY A 177 -2.10 -3.92 38.62
N GLN A 178 -0.98 -3.69 37.93
CA GLN A 178 -0.94 -2.76 36.80
C GLN A 178 -1.96 -3.23 35.75
N SER A 179 -2.83 -2.34 35.29
CA SER A 179 -3.91 -2.63 34.34
C SER A 179 -3.68 -2.04 32.94
N TYR A 180 -2.62 -1.25 32.77
CA TYR A 180 -2.30 -0.59 31.51
C TYR A 180 -0.79 -0.46 31.30
N GLN A 181 -0.38 -0.37 30.04
CA GLN A 181 0.96 0.04 29.64
C GLN A 181 0.85 0.92 28.39
N CYS A 182 1.69 1.95 28.33
CA CYS A 182 1.76 2.88 27.21
C CYS A 182 3.13 2.83 26.53
N GLN A 183 3.21 3.38 25.33
CA GLN A 183 4.46 3.48 24.58
C GLN A 183 4.42 4.64 23.57
N ILE A 184 5.60 5.08 23.16
CA ILE A 184 5.79 6.07 22.11
C ILE A 184 6.31 5.36 20.86
N ILE A 185 5.74 5.70 19.71
CA ILE A 185 6.13 5.18 18.41
C ILE A 185 6.86 6.31 17.67
N ALA A 186 8.11 6.05 17.33
CA ALA A 186 8.94 6.90 16.51
C ALA A 186 9.05 6.39 15.07
N PHE A 187 9.37 7.28 14.14
CA PHE A 187 9.73 6.94 12.77
C PHE A 187 10.82 7.89 12.31
N VAL A 188 12.00 7.33 12.01
CA VAL A 188 13.21 8.12 11.71
C VAL A 188 13.49 9.11 12.85
N SER A 189 13.42 8.61 14.09
CA SER A 189 13.60 9.39 15.32
C SER A 189 12.56 10.49 15.61
N PHE A 190 11.56 10.71 14.76
CA PHE A 190 10.45 11.62 15.05
C PHE A 190 9.32 10.87 15.76
N ARG A 191 8.75 11.46 16.81
CA ARG A 191 7.57 10.90 17.49
C ARG A 191 6.35 11.10 16.63
N VAL A 192 5.69 9.99 16.32
CA VAL A 192 4.67 9.95 15.27
C VAL A 192 3.39 9.26 15.70
N ALA A 193 3.42 8.47 16.78
CA ALA A 193 2.22 8.02 17.45
C ALA A 193 2.46 7.76 18.94
N ALA A 194 1.39 7.77 19.71
CA ALA A 194 1.34 7.29 21.08
C ALA A 194 0.31 6.16 21.17
N SER A 195 0.62 5.09 21.89
CA SER A 195 -0.33 3.99 22.07
C SER A 195 -0.37 3.51 23.51
N CYS A 196 -1.53 3.02 23.93
CA CYS A 196 -1.71 2.37 25.22
C CYS A 196 -2.56 1.11 25.05
N THR A 197 -2.19 0.09 25.82
CA THR A 197 -2.98 -1.12 25.99
C THR A 197 -3.46 -1.17 27.43
N TRP A 198 -4.74 -1.43 27.63
CA TRP A 198 -5.31 -1.65 28.95
C TRP A 198 -6.31 -2.79 28.95
N ILE A 199 -6.47 -3.40 30.11
CA ILE A 199 -7.26 -4.62 30.28
C ILE A 199 -8.32 -4.37 31.34
N GLN A 200 -9.55 -4.72 31.03
CA GLN A 200 -10.70 -4.62 31.94
C GLN A 200 -11.44 -5.96 31.99
N LEU A 201 -12.19 -6.18 33.07
CA LEU A 201 -13.08 -7.33 33.15
C LEU A 201 -14.20 -7.16 32.12
N SER A 202 -14.47 -8.23 31.35
CA SER A 202 -15.55 -8.20 30.37
C SER A 202 -16.91 -8.15 31.07
N THR A 203 -17.84 -7.37 30.53
CA THR A 203 -19.21 -7.30 31.06
C THR A 203 -20.08 -8.44 30.56
N SER A 204 -19.71 -9.09 29.45
CA SER A 204 -20.46 -10.22 28.89
C SER A 204 -20.14 -11.54 29.59
N ASP A 205 -18.88 -11.75 29.98
CA ASP A 205 -18.42 -12.99 30.59
C ASP A 205 -17.50 -12.71 31.79
N ALA A 206 -17.89 -13.21 32.97
CA ALA A 206 -17.14 -13.02 34.22
C ALA A 206 -15.72 -13.63 34.21
N ASN A 207 -15.43 -14.51 33.24
CA ASN A 207 -14.13 -15.15 33.06
C ASN A 207 -13.34 -14.61 31.85
N ALA A 208 -13.87 -13.59 31.17
CA ALA A 208 -13.22 -12.96 30.02
C ALA A 208 -12.73 -11.55 30.38
N TYR A 209 -11.72 -11.11 29.65
CA TYR A 209 -11.12 -9.80 29.81
C TYR A 209 -11.18 -9.07 28.47
N ASP A 210 -11.68 -7.84 28.49
CA ASP A 210 -11.65 -6.98 27.31
C ASP A 210 -10.32 -6.23 27.30
N VAL A 211 -9.52 -6.52 26.27
CA VAL A 211 -8.25 -5.87 26.01
C VAL A 211 -8.45 -4.78 24.98
N TYR A 212 -8.16 -3.55 25.37
CA TYR A 212 -8.24 -2.36 24.54
C TYR A 212 -6.83 -1.95 24.15
N HIS A 213 -6.64 -1.63 22.87
CA HIS A 213 -5.41 -1.04 22.35
C HIS A 213 -5.77 0.19 21.51
N ALA A 214 -5.44 1.37 22.03
CA ALA A 214 -5.68 2.62 21.34
C ALA A 214 -4.37 3.23 20.87
N VAL A 215 -4.43 3.85 19.69
CA VAL A 215 -3.31 4.55 19.08
C VAL A 215 -3.76 5.92 18.61
N GLN A 216 -3.00 6.93 19.00
CA GLN A 216 -3.11 8.31 18.55
C GLN A 216 -2.00 8.57 17.53
N LEU A 217 -2.37 8.88 16.29
CA LEU A 217 -1.41 9.30 15.26
C LEU A 217 -1.13 10.80 15.43
N LEU A 218 0.15 11.16 15.47
CA LEU A 218 0.63 12.52 15.74
C LEU A 218 1.03 13.24 14.44
N GLU A 219 0.14 13.23 13.44
CA GLU A 219 0.37 13.97 12.20
C GLU A 219 0.01 15.45 12.38
N ALA A 220 0.97 16.34 12.11
CA ALA A 220 0.70 17.77 12.12
C ALA A 220 -0.07 18.17 10.84
N PRO A 221 -1.14 19.00 10.94
CA PRO A 221 -1.97 19.36 9.78
C PRO A 221 -1.17 19.95 8.59
N TRP A 222 -0.11 20.71 8.85
CA TRP A 222 0.73 21.30 7.80
C TRP A 222 1.48 20.23 6.98
N VAL A 223 1.88 19.12 7.61
CA VAL A 223 2.51 17.98 6.91
C VAL A 223 1.49 17.34 5.97
N SER A 224 0.26 17.17 6.43
CA SER A 224 -0.84 16.63 5.61
C SER A 224 -1.14 17.51 4.40
N TRP A 225 -1.17 18.84 4.58
CA TRP A 225 -1.33 19.80 3.49
C TRP A 225 -0.18 19.73 2.48
N LEU A 226 1.06 19.59 2.96
CA LEU A 226 2.23 19.41 2.10
C LEU A 226 2.10 18.13 1.27
N ILE A 227 1.79 16.99 1.89
CA ILE A 227 1.61 15.69 1.21
C ILE A 227 0.48 15.77 0.19
N PHE A 228 -0.65 16.38 0.56
CA PHE A 228 -1.78 16.59 -0.35
C PHE A 228 -1.38 17.45 -1.56
N GLY A 229 -0.67 18.56 -1.34
CA GLY A 229 -0.15 19.42 -2.40
C GLY A 229 0.79 18.67 -3.35
N LEU A 230 1.69 17.85 -2.80
CA LEU A 230 2.59 17.01 -3.58
C LEU A 230 1.83 15.94 -4.40
N ARG A 231 0.78 15.32 -3.84
CA ARG A 231 -0.09 14.37 -4.54
C ARG A 231 -0.89 15.04 -5.68
N CYS A 232 -1.40 16.26 -5.46
CA CYS A 232 -2.03 17.06 -6.51
C CYS A 232 -1.05 17.44 -7.63
N GLY A 233 0.19 17.79 -7.27
CA GLY A 233 1.27 18.00 -8.24
C GLY A 233 1.57 16.74 -9.06
N LEU A 234 1.66 15.58 -8.40
CA LEU A 234 1.85 14.30 -9.08
C LEU A 234 0.66 13.96 -9.99
N PHE A 235 -0.57 14.20 -9.56
CA PHE A 235 -1.76 14.02 -10.40
C PHE A 235 -1.64 14.83 -11.70
N GLY A 236 -1.33 16.13 -11.60
CA GLY A 236 -1.13 16.99 -12.77
C GLY A 236 0.02 16.51 -13.66
N TYR A 237 1.09 16.00 -13.04
CA TYR A 237 2.22 15.42 -13.76
C TYR A 237 1.84 14.12 -14.51
N ILE A 238 1.02 13.25 -13.93
CA ILE A 238 0.52 12.05 -14.60
C ILE A 238 -0.39 12.41 -15.77
N VAL A 239 -1.28 13.41 -15.62
CA VAL A 239 -2.10 13.94 -16.74
C VAL A 239 -1.19 14.40 -17.88
N HIS A 240 -0.14 15.16 -17.56
CA HIS A 240 0.85 15.61 -18.53
C HIS A 240 1.52 14.42 -19.23
N LEU A 241 2.02 13.43 -18.49
CA LEU A 241 2.63 12.24 -19.08
C LEU A 241 1.67 11.45 -19.97
N LEU A 242 0.41 11.25 -19.56
CA LEU A 242 -0.60 10.57 -20.37
C LEU A 242 -0.86 11.32 -21.69
N TRP A 243 -0.90 12.64 -21.65
CA TRP A 243 -1.05 13.43 -22.88
C TRP A 243 0.14 13.26 -23.82
N TYR A 244 1.37 13.48 -23.30
CA TYR A 244 2.57 13.54 -24.14
C TYR A 244 3.09 12.17 -24.59
N LEU A 245 2.97 11.13 -23.76
CA LEU A 245 3.48 9.79 -24.05
C LEU A 245 2.44 8.87 -24.72
N TYR A 246 1.15 9.17 -24.58
CA TYR A 246 0.09 8.27 -25.04
C TYR A 246 -0.88 8.95 -26.01
N TYR A 247 -1.66 9.92 -25.53
CA TYR A 247 -2.80 10.46 -26.31
C TYR A 247 -2.40 11.29 -27.52
N ARG A 248 -1.32 12.07 -27.43
CA ARG A 248 -0.85 12.93 -28.54
C ARG A 248 -0.56 12.13 -29.81
N HIS A 249 -0.18 10.86 -29.70
CA HIS A 249 0.17 10.02 -30.86
C HIS A 249 -1.05 9.53 -31.65
N TYR A 250 -2.26 9.54 -31.08
CA TYR A 250 -3.47 9.16 -31.80
C TYR A 250 -3.85 10.17 -32.89
N GLY A 251 -3.53 11.46 -32.73
CA GLY A 251 -3.81 12.49 -33.73
C GLY A 251 -3.13 12.21 -35.07
N PRO A 252 -1.79 12.09 -35.12
CA PRO A 252 -1.06 11.70 -36.32
C PRO A 252 -1.52 10.34 -36.89
N LEU A 253 -1.81 9.36 -36.03
CA LEU A 253 -2.30 8.05 -36.45
C LEU A 253 -3.65 8.16 -37.19
N LEU A 254 -4.60 8.92 -36.63
CA LEU A 254 -5.90 9.18 -37.25
C LEU A 254 -5.75 9.87 -38.61
N LEU A 255 -4.86 10.87 -38.69
CA LEU A 255 -4.60 11.59 -39.94
C LEU A 255 -4.02 10.64 -40.99
N ASN A 256 -2.98 9.88 -40.65
CA ASN A 256 -2.33 8.95 -41.57
C ASN A 256 -3.26 7.83 -42.03
N LEU A 257 -4.10 7.28 -41.14
CA LEU A 257 -5.09 6.26 -41.52
C LEU A 257 -6.19 6.82 -42.42
N ARG A 258 -6.60 8.08 -42.21
CA ARG A 258 -7.59 8.74 -43.07
C ARG A 258 -7.04 9.09 -44.45
N THR A 259 -5.76 9.46 -44.56
CA THR A 259 -5.14 9.95 -45.80
C THR A 259 -4.44 8.87 -46.61
N LEU A 260 -3.66 8.00 -45.96
CA LEU A 260 -2.83 6.98 -46.61
C LEU A 260 -3.49 5.61 -46.59
N GLY A 261 -4.13 5.25 -45.47
CA GLY A 261 -4.63 3.89 -45.24
C GLY A 261 -3.50 2.86 -45.09
N LEU A 262 -3.84 1.58 -44.95
CA LEU A 262 -2.85 0.49 -44.82
C LEU A 262 -2.48 -0.10 -46.20
N PRO A 263 -1.21 -0.49 -46.42
CA PRO A 263 -0.80 -1.17 -47.64
C PRO A 263 -1.53 -2.51 -47.72
N LYS A 264 -2.44 -2.66 -48.69
CA LYS A 264 -3.41 -3.76 -48.96
C LYS A 264 -4.89 -3.47 -48.62
N SER A 265 -5.24 -2.26 -48.20
CA SER A 265 -6.65 -1.90 -48.00
C SER A 265 -7.40 -1.77 -49.34
N GLN A 266 -8.45 -2.56 -49.55
CA GLN A 266 -9.34 -2.40 -50.72
C GLN A 266 -10.19 -1.11 -50.59
N ASN A 267 -10.82 -0.69 -51.69
CA ASN A 267 -11.47 0.63 -51.83
C ASN A 267 -12.63 0.95 -50.85
N ASN A 268 -13.03 0.03 -49.96
CA ASN A 268 -14.21 0.18 -49.08
C ASN A 268 -13.98 -0.13 -47.59
N HIS A 269 -12.73 -0.17 -47.12
CA HIS A 269 -12.48 -0.50 -45.70
C HIS A 269 -12.68 0.70 -44.77
N SER A 270 -13.41 0.46 -43.69
CA SER A 270 -13.39 1.28 -42.48
C SER A 270 -12.35 0.75 -41.50
N TYR A 271 -11.59 1.64 -40.88
CA TYR A 271 -10.65 1.29 -39.81
C TYR A 271 -11.29 1.51 -38.44
N GLU A 272 -11.10 0.55 -37.54
CA GLU A 272 -11.47 0.64 -36.15
C GLU A 272 -10.21 0.72 -35.29
N ILE A 273 -10.07 1.78 -34.50
CA ILE A 273 -8.95 1.98 -33.60
C ILE A 273 -9.35 1.49 -32.21
N HIS A 274 -8.55 0.57 -31.67
CA HIS A 274 -8.67 0.09 -30.31
C HIS A 274 -7.70 0.87 -29.43
N LEU A 275 -8.22 1.57 -28.42
CA LEU A 275 -7.36 2.16 -27.40
C LEU A 275 -6.90 1.08 -26.44
N GLY A 276 -5.64 1.15 -26.07
CA GLY A 276 -5.01 0.22 -25.13
C GLY A 276 -5.02 0.74 -23.69
N ASP A 277 -4.21 0.10 -22.87
CA ASP A 277 -3.97 0.49 -21.48
C ASP A 277 -2.67 1.32 -21.36
N PRO A 278 -2.74 2.61 -20.97
CA PRO A 278 -1.56 3.43 -20.74
C PRO A 278 -0.90 3.19 -19.37
N THR A 279 -1.45 2.32 -18.52
CA THR A 279 -1.02 2.13 -17.14
C THR A 279 0.47 1.81 -17.04
N TRP A 280 0.97 0.89 -17.87
CA TRP A 280 2.38 0.49 -17.82
C TRP A 280 3.35 1.66 -18.07
N LEU A 281 2.99 2.63 -18.93
CA LEU A 281 3.81 3.81 -19.22
C LEU A 281 4.00 4.68 -17.96
N ILE A 282 2.95 4.79 -17.15
CA ILE A 282 2.97 5.59 -15.92
C ILE A 282 3.63 4.82 -14.79
N LEU A 283 3.27 3.54 -14.60
CA LEU A 283 3.85 2.69 -13.54
C LEU A 283 5.37 2.51 -13.69
N SER A 284 5.86 2.43 -14.92
CA SER A 284 7.30 2.27 -15.22
C SER A 284 8.07 3.60 -15.29
N HIS A 285 7.40 4.74 -15.15
CA HIS A 285 8.07 6.04 -15.19
C HIS A 285 8.96 6.22 -13.95
N PRO A 286 10.27 6.53 -14.11
CA PRO A 286 11.23 6.53 -12.99
C PRO A 286 10.86 7.56 -11.90
N PHE A 287 10.38 8.73 -12.30
CA PHE A 287 9.97 9.75 -11.34
C PHE A 287 8.69 9.38 -10.58
N VAL A 288 7.69 8.80 -11.27
CA VAL A 288 6.40 8.47 -10.65
C VAL A 288 6.59 7.33 -9.65
N SER A 289 7.31 6.28 -10.05
CA SER A 289 7.60 5.13 -9.17
C SER A 289 8.40 5.54 -7.93
N LEU A 290 9.48 6.32 -8.10
CA LEU A 290 10.27 6.82 -6.97
C LEU A 290 9.45 7.71 -6.04
N PHE A 291 8.68 8.66 -6.59
CA PHE A 291 7.84 9.54 -5.79
C PHE A 291 6.82 8.73 -4.98
N MET A 292 6.15 7.76 -5.60
CA MET A 292 5.15 6.93 -4.91
C MET A 292 5.79 6.05 -3.83
N LEU A 293 7.02 5.56 -4.03
CA LEU A 293 7.77 4.86 -2.99
C LEU A 293 8.07 5.78 -1.79
N LEU A 294 8.51 7.01 -2.05
CA LEU A 294 8.76 8.01 -1.00
C LEU A 294 7.47 8.41 -0.27
N ASP A 295 6.35 8.55 -0.98
CA ASP A 295 5.03 8.80 -0.41
C ASP A 295 4.58 7.63 0.50
N CYS A 296 4.85 6.38 0.12
CA CYS A 296 4.61 5.23 0.98
C CYS A 296 5.46 5.25 2.25
N PHE A 297 6.73 5.64 2.13
CA PHE A 297 7.65 5.73 3.27
C PHE A 297 7.27 6.88 4.22
N ALA A 298 6.93 8.06 3.68
CA ALA A 298 6.50 9.20 4.47
C ALA A 298 5.19 8.96 5.23
N ASN A 299 4.30 8.13 4.67
CA ASN A 299 3.00 7.76 5.26
C ASN A 299 3.02 6.36 5.90
N ALA A 300 4.19 5.87 6.33
CA ALA A 300 4.35 4.53 6.88
C ALA A 300 3.50 4.26 8.14
N LEU A 301 3.18 5.31 8.90
CA LEU A 301 2.34 5.26 10.10
C LEU A 301 0.95 4.71 9.84
N TYR A 302 0.33 5.17 8.76
CA TYR A 302 -0.94 4.65 8.29
C TYR A 302 -0.80 3.22 7.76
N GLY A 303 0.41 2.82 7.34
CA GLY A 303 0.78 1.43 7.08
C GLY A 303 0.71 0.55 8.33
N GLY A 304 1.14 1.07 9.49
CA GLY A 304 0.96 0.40 10.77
C GLY A 304 -0.52 0.19 11.13
N ALA A 305 -1.33 1.25 10.98
CA ALA A 305 -2.78 1.15 11.18
C ALA A 305 -3.45 0.17 10.20
N ALA A 306 -3.03 0.16 8.94
CA ALA A 306 -3.52 -0.79 7.93
C ALA A 306 -3.11 -2.23 8.25
N SER A 307 -1.88 -2.45 8.74
CA SER A 307 -1.42 -3.77 9.20
C SER A 307 -2.25 -4.30 10.37
N ILE A 308 -2.73 -3.42 11.26
CA ILE A 308 -3.64 -3.81 12.32
C ILE A 308 -5.01 -4.17 11.72
N ARG A 309 -5.49 -3.47 10.69
CA ARG A 309 -6.74 -3.85 10.01
C ARG A 309 -6.66 -5.18 9.27
N THR A 310 -5.52 -5.54 8.68
CA THR A 310 -5.36 -6.86 8.05
C THR A 310 -5.41 -8.02 9.05
N SER A 311 -5.41 -7.72 10.35
CA SER A 311 -5.67 -8.72 11.40
C SER A 311 -7.14 -9.01 11.64
N GLN A 312 -8.04 -8.16 11.16
CA GLN A 312 -9.45 -8.23 11.48
C GLN A 312 -10.19 -9.18 10.54
N VAL A 313 -9.93 -10.48 10.65
CA VAL A 313 -10.59 -11.49 9.77
C VAL A 313 -12.08 -11.65 10.05
N SER A 314 -12.55 -11.23 11.22
CA SER A 314 -13.98 -11.18 11.57
C SER A 314 -14.70 -10.01 10.91
N ASP A 315 -14.00 -8.91 10.61
CA ASP A 315 -14.49 -7.76 9.85
C ASP A 315 -13.83 -7.72 8.47
N ILE A 316 -14.47 -8.40 7.51
CA ILE A 316 -13.98 -8.49 6.12
C ILE A 316 -13.79 -7.09 5.51
N GLY A 317 -14.60 -6.09 5.90
CA GLY A 317 -14.45 -4.72 5.43
C GLY A 317 -13.14 -4.09 5.87
N ALA A 318 -12.83 -4.18 7.17
CA ALA A 318 -11.55 -3.71 7.71
C ALA A 318 -10.37 -4.46 7.09
N PHE A 319 -10.47 -5.78 6.96
CA PHE A 319 -9.45 -6.61 6.31
C PHE A 319 -9.17 -6.16 4.87
N CYS A 320 -10.22 -5.99 4.05
CA CYS A 320 -10.10 -5.54 2.67
C CYS A 320 -9.49 -4.14 2.57
N LEU A 321 -9.90 -3.20 3.44
CA LEU A 321 -9.30 -1.87 3.49
C LEU A 321 -7.82 -1.91 3.87
N GLY A 322 -7.44 -2.79 4.80
CA GLY A 322 -6.04 -3.04 5.15
C GLY A 322 -5.22 -3.56 3.96
N CYS A 323 -5.75 -4.56 3.23
CA CYS A 323 -5.11 -5.11 2.04
C CYS A 323 -4.99 -4.08 0.91
N MET A 324 -6.06 -3.32 0.66
CA MET A 324 -6.07 -2.25 -0.35
C MET A 324 -5.04 -1.17 -0.03
N TYR A 325 -4.87 -0.80 1.23
CA TYR A 325 -3.81 0.13 1.62
C TYR A 325 -2.42 -0.49 1.44
N GLY A 326 -2.24 -1.74 1.88
CA GLY A 326 -1.01 -2.52 1.72
C GLY A 326 -0.54 -2.63 0.27
N SER A 327 -1.48 -2.65 -0.70
CA SER A 327 -1.14 -2.67 -2.13
C SER A 327 -0.22 -1.54 -2.58
N ARG A 328 -0.15 -0.41 -1.85
CA ARG A 328 0.75 0.70 -2.15
C ARG A 328 2.23 0.30 -2.06
N THR A 329 2.60 -0.74 -1.33
CA THR A 329 4.00 -1.19 -1.28
C THR A 329 4.49 -1.78 -2.60
N VAL A 330 3.59 -2.03 -3.57
CA VAL A 330 3.94 -2.39 -4.95
C VAL A 330 4.87 -1.37 -5.62
N TRP A 331 4.83 -0.11 -5.19
CA TRP A 331 5.72 0.93 -5.71
C TRP A 331 7.19 0.64 -5.40
N ALA A 332 7.50 -0.10 -4.34
CA ALA A 332 8.85 -0.58 -4.06
C ALA A 332 9.33 -1.56 -5.14
N ALA A 333 8.45 -2.46 -5.58
CA ALA A 333 8.70 -3.37 -6.68
C ALA A 333 8.88 -2.64 -8.03
N TYR A 334 7.99 -1.70 -8.37
CA TYR A 334 8.14 -0.92 -9.62
C TYR A 334 9.44 -0.13 -9.65
N THR A 335 9.78 0.52 -8.53
CA THR A 335 11.02 1.27 -8.39
C THR A 335 12.21 0.33 -8.56
N LEU A 336 12.26 -0.78 -7.83
CA LEU A 336 13.38 -1.72 -7.93
C LEU A 336 13.54 -2.27 -9.33
N MET A 337 12.46 -2.72 -9.98
CA MET A 337 12.52 -3.21 -11.36
C MET A 337 13.03 -2.13 -12.31
N ARG A 338 12.51 -0.90 -12.21
CA ARG A 338 12.92 0.20 -13.09
C ARG A 338 14.40 0.53 -12.99
N TYR A 339 14.97 0.51 -11.79
CA TYR A 339 16.39 0.79 -11.57
C TYR A 339 17.29 -0.45 -11.74
N ALA A 340 16.76 -1.66 -11.59
CA ALA A 340 17.47 -2.91 -11.85
C ALA A 340 17.64 -3.18 -13.34
N THR A 341 16.66 -2.84 -14.20
CA THR A 341 16.72 -3.13 -15.65
C THR A 341 17.98 -2.59 -16.33
N PRO A 342 18.37 -1.29 -16.18
CA PRO A 342 19.64 -0.80 -16.76
C PRO A 342 20.87 -1.53 -16.23
N TRP A 343 20.84 -1.97 -14.97
CA TRP A 343 21.94 -2.70 -14.36
C TRP A 343 22.05 -4.14 -14.90
N ILE A 344 20.92 -4.82 -15.08
CA ILE A 344 20.82 -6.14 -15.72
C ILE A 344 21.35 -6.08 -17.16
N HIS A 345 20.95 -5.07 -17.94
CA HIS A 345 21.47 -4.85 -19.29
C HIS A 345 22.99 -4.63 -19.30
N ARG A 346 23.52 -3.78 -18.41
CA ARG A 346 24.97 -3.55 -18.30
C ARG A 346 25.75 -4.81 -17.93
N ARG A 347 25.15 -5.72 -17.16
CA ARG A 347 25.74 -7.00 -16.76
C ARG A 347 25.46 -8.14 -17.74
N GLN A 348 24.64 -7.92 -18.77
CA GLN A 348 24.19 -8.94 -19.73
C GLN A 348 23.48 -10.12 -19.05
N TRP A 349 22.73 -9.84 -17.98
CA TRP A 349 22.01 -10.87 -17.20
C TRP A 349 20.58 -11.12 -17.68
N GLU A 350 20.23 -10.62 -18.86
CA GLU A 350 18.89 -10.77 -19.46
C GLU A 350 18.45 -12.22 -19.53
N GLU A 351 19.40 -13.15 -19.74
CA GLU A 351 19.13 -14.57 -19.82
C GLU A 351 18.57 -15.18 -18.51
N TYR A 352 18.78 -14.53 -17.36
CA TYR A 352 18.35 -15.01 -16.03
C TYR A 352 16.98 -14.48 -15.60
N PHE A 353 16.46 -13.46 -16.28
CA PHE A 353 15.22 -12.78 -15.87
C PHE A 353 14.16 -12.86 -16.96
N GLU A 354 12.96 -13.28 -16.58
CA GLU A 354 11.79 -13.21 -17.45
C GLU A 354 11.10 -11.83 -17.32
N PRO A 355 10.63 -11.21 -18.42
CA PRO A 355 9.88 -9.96 -18.36
C PRO A 355 8.57 -10.14 -17.58
N LEU A 356 8.30 -9.20 -16.67
CA LEU A 356 7.06 -9.18 -15.88
C LEU A 356 6.13 -8.09 -16.37
N ASP A 357 4.84 -8.40 -16.47
CA ASP A 357 3.80 -7.41 -16.70
C ASP A 357 3.57 -6.56 -15.43
N PRO A 358 3.77 -5.23 -15.49
CA PRO A 358 3.48 -4.34 -14.38
C PRO A 358 2.03 -4.39 -13.92
N GLY A 359 1.06 -4.65 -14.81
CA GLY A 359 -0.36 -4.78 -14.46
C GLY A 359 -0.63 -6.00 -13.59
N LEU A 360 -0.05 -7.15 -13.97
CA LEU A 360 -0.10 -8.38 -13.17
C LEU A 360 0.57 -8.18 -11.80
N LEU A 361 1.65 -7.41 -11.74
CA LEU A 361 2.32 -7.09 -10.48
C LEU A 361 1.45 -6.22 -9.55
N ALA A 362 0.72 -5.24 -10.09
CA ALA A 362 -0.24 -4.43 -9.31
C ALA A 362 -1.35 -5.31 -8.72
N LEU A 363 -1.89 -6.20 -9.56
CA LEU A 363 -2.96 -7.10 -9.18
C LEU A 363 -2.48 -8.06 -8.09
N THR A 364 -1.36 -8.74 -8.30
CA THR A 364 -0.81 -9.69 -7.31
C THR A 364 -0.46 -9.02 -5.98
N ALA A 365 0.19 -7.85 -6.00
CA ALA A 365 0.51 -7.10 -4.77
C ALA A 365 -0.71 -6.74 -3.93
N SER A 366 -1.85 -6.45 -4.56
CA SER A 366 -3.11 -6.17 -3.87
C SER A 366 -3.66 -7.40 -3.14
N PHE A 367 -3.39 -8.60 -3.63
CA PHE A 367 -3.84 -9.85 -3.02
C PHE A 367 -2.90 -10.36 -1.93
N TYR A 368 -1.57 -10.22 -2.09
CA TYR A 368 -0.64 -10.82 -1.14
C TYR A 368 -0.13 -9.85 -0.05
N ALA A 369 -0.17 -8.53 -0.22
CA ALA A 369 0.40 -7.60 0.77
C ALA A 369 -0.20 -7.80 2.17
N GLY A 370 -1.54 -7.88 2.25
CA GLY A 370 -2.25 -8.14 3.50
C GLY A 370 -2.00 -9.55 4.06
N PRO A 371 -2.20 -10.63 3.29
CA PRO A 371 -1.90 -11.99 3.73
C PRO A 371 -0.44 -12.26 4.11
N VAL A 372 0.53 -11.63 3.43
CA VAL A 372 1.95 -11.73 3.78
C VAL A 372 2.19 -11.05 5.12
N MET A 373 1.64 -9.85 5.32
CA MET A 373 1.70 -9.21 6.63
C MET A 373 1.03 -10.11 7.67
N TYR A 374 -0.18 -10.58 7.42
CA TYR A 374 -0.86 -11.53 8.30
C TYR A 374 0.04 -12.73 8.65
N PHE A 375 0.67 -13.38 7.67
CA PHE A 375 1.56 -14.52 7.88
C PHE A 375 2.80 -14.19 8.73
N ILE A 376 3.47 -13.06 8.48
CA ILE A 376 4.65 -12.65 9.26
C ILE A 376 4.31 -12.55 10.74
N THR A 377 3.14 -11.99 11.03
CA THR A 377 2.70 -11.69 12.40
C THR A 377 2.22 -12.94 13.15
N ARG A 378 2.04 -14.06 12.43
CA ARG A 378 1.64 -15.38 12.94
C ARG A 378 2.79 -16.34 13.17
N THR A 379 3.90 -16.07 12.54
CA THR A 379 5.05 -16.96 12.55
C THR A 379 6.12 -16.38 13.46
N ARG A 380 7.18 -17.15 13.65
CA ARG A 380 8.36 -16.67 14.40
C ARG A 380 9.06 -15.48 13.74
N LEU A 381 8.66 -15.09 12.53
CA LEU A 381 9.13 -13.87 11.87
C LEU A 381 8.76 -12.61 12.65
N VAL A 382 7.69 -12.63 13.46
CA VAL A 382 7.31 -11.50 14.31
C VAL A 382 8.42 -11.07 15.27
N TRP A 383 9.28 -12.00 15.70
CA TRP A 383 10.44 -11.71 16.55
C TRP A 383 11.49 -10.85 15.86
N PHE A 384 11.74 -11.17 14.59
CA PHE A 384 12.62 -10.36 13.77
C PHE A 384 12.04 -8.95 13.60
N TYR A 385 10.72 -8.83 13.49
CA TYR A 385 10.02 -7.56 13.36
C TYR A 385 10.07 -6.74 14.66
N GLN A 386 9.87 -7.38 15.82
CA GLN A 386 10.06 -6.73 17.13
C GLN A 386 11.52 -6.30 17.36
N TRP A 387 12.48 -7.11 16.91
CA TRP A 387 13.88 -6.74 16.96
C TRP A 387 14.18 -5.51 16.09
N LEU A 388 13.63 -5.44 14.87
CA LEU A 388 13.74 -4.28 13.99
C LEU A 388 13.14 -3.02 14.64
N LEU A 389 12.02 -3.15 15.36
CA LEU A 389 11.42 -2.03 16.08
C LEU A 389 12.30 -1.48 17.22
N ALA A 390 13.12 -2.33 17.83
CA ALA A 390 14.01 -1.97 18.94
C ALA A 390 15.45 -1.67 18.49
N SER A 391 15.80 -1.89 17.22
CA SER A 391 17.21 -1.89 16.78
C SER A 391 17.85 -0.51 16.80
N VAL A 392 17.09 0.54 16.49
CA VAL A 392 17.55 1.94 16.46
C VAL A 392 17.31 2.66 17.80
N VAL A 393 16.47 2.08 18.68
CA VAL A 393 16.15 2.65 19.99
C VAL A 393 17.25 2.36 21.01
N GLU A 394 17.59 3.37 21.81
CA GLU A 394 18.56 3.26 22.91
C GLU A 394 18.12 2.20 23.93
N LYS A 395 19.06 1.40 24.44
CA LYS A 395 18.76 0.27 25.34
C LYS A 395 17.92 0.63 26.56
N THR A 396 18.16 1.80 27.14
CA THR A 396 17.45 2.34 28.32
C THR A 396 15.99 2.68 28.01
N GLN A 397 15.66 3.01 26.76
CA GLN A 397 14.32 3.44 26.35
C GLN A 397 13.48 2.35 25.68
N ARG A 398 14.04 1.18 25.36
CA ARG A 398 13.32 0.05 24.72
C ARG A 398 12.11 -0.47 25.49
N GLN A 399 12.00 -0.16 26.77
CA GLN A 399 10.82 -0.48 27.57
C GLN A 399 9.60 0.34 27.15
N TYR A 400 9.81 1.55 26.64
CA TYR A 400 8.77 2.55 26.44
C TYR A 400 8.64 2.98 24.97
N ASP A 401 9.72 2.87 24.20
CA ASP A 401 9.80 3.41 22.85
C ASP A 401 10.08 2.33 21.80
N ILE A 402 9.52 2.51 20.61
CA ILE A 402 9.80 1.73 19.41
C ILE A 402 10.05 2.65 18.22
N ASP A 403 10.89 2.25 17.26
CA ASP A 403 11.07 2.96 15.99
C ASP A 403 10.59 2.08 14.82
N ALA A 404 9.57 2.54 14.09
CA ALA A 404 8.96 1.81 12.98
C ALA A 404 9.75 1.88 11.66
N SER A 405 10.83 2.68 11.58
CA SER A 405 11.58 2.87 10.34
C SER A 405 12.34 1.64 9.85
N PRO A 406 13.06 0.84 10.68
CA PRO A 406 13.78 -0.33 10.21
C PRO A 406 12.81 -1.43 9.75
N LEU A 407 11.70 -1.56 10.47
CA LEU A 407 10.60 -2.45 10.14
C LEU A 407 10.00 -2.10 8.77
N THR A 408 9.65 -0.82 8.56
CA THR A 408 9.06 -0.35 7.31
C THR A 408 10.01 -0.55 6.14
N LEU A 409 11.30 -0.23 6.32
CA LEU A 409 12.31 -0.44 5.29
C LEU A 409 12.45 -1.92 4.93
N ASN A 410 12.49 -2.81 5.93
CA ASN A 410 12.53 -4.24 5.70
C ASN A 410 11.30 -4.73 4.93
N PHE A 411 10.10 -4.30 5.31
CA PHE A 411 8.87 -4.67 4.62
C PHE A 411 8.87 -4.19 3.16
N LEU A 412 9.29 -2.95 2.88
CA LEU A 412 9.42 -2.44 1.52
C LEU A 412 10.45 -3.23 0.70
N LEU A 413 11.57 -3.65 1.30
CA LEU A 413 12.56 -4.50 0.63
C LEU A 413 12.01 -5.89 0.31
N VAL A 414 11.25 -6.50 1.23
CA VAL A 414 10.57 -7.78 0.98
C VAL A 414 9.60 -7.63 -0.19
N MET A 415 8.74 -6.62 -0.17
CA MET A 415 7.78 -6.37 -1.26
C MET A 415 8.47 -6.04 -2.59
N ALA A 416 9.60 -5.34 -2.56
CA ALA A 416 10.40 -5.06 -3.75
C ALA A 416 11.06 -6.31 -4.33
N ALA A 417 11.49 -7.26 -3.49
CA ALA A 417 12.17 -8.47 -3.91
C ALA A 417 11.23 -9.50 -4.57
N VAL A 418 9.93 -9.49 -4.25
CA VAL A 418 8.93 -10.44 -4.80
C VAL A 418 8.99 -10.56 -6.33
N PRO A 419 8.91 -9.49 -7.14
CA PRO A 419 9.06 -9.60 -8.60
C PRO A 419 10.38 -10.21 -9.04
N LEU A 420 11.50 -9.80 -8.45
CA LEU A 420 12.80 -10.31 -8.88
C LEU A 420 12.91 -11.81 -8.65
N ILE A 421 12.45 -12.28 -7.48
CA ILE A 421 12.39 -13.69 -7.17
C ILE A 421 11.44 -14.42 -8.12
N HIS A 422 10.26 -13.86 -8.37
CA HIS A 422 9.29 -14.44 -9.31
C HIS A 422 9.87 -14.57 -10.73
N SER A 423 10.51 -13.51 -11.25
CA SER A 423 11.17 -13.49 -12.56
C SER A 423 12.29 -14.53 -12.66
N LEU A 424 13.14 -14.65 -11.64
CA LEU A 424 14.21 -15.65 -11.58
C LEU A 424 13.67 -17.09 -11.52
N VAL A 425 12.66 -17.34 -10.68
CA VAL A 425 12.06 -18.68 -10.51
C VAL A 425 11.33 -19.11 -11.78
N SER A 426 10.62 -18.18 -12.42
CA SER A 426 9.91 -18.45 -13.68
C SER A 426 10.89 -18.80 -14.80
N GLN A 427 11.97 -18.02 -14.95
CA GLN A 427 13.02 -18.31 -15.91
C GLN A 427 13.73 -19.66 -15.65
N ALA A 428 14.04 -19.97 -14.38
CA ALA A 428 14.63 -21.25 -14.01
C ALA A 428 13.71 -22.44 -14.32
N SER A 429 12.40 -22.26 -14.13
CA SER A 429 11.39 -23.28 -14.45
C SER A 429 11.25 -23.48 -15.96
N HIS A 430 11.24 -22.38 -16.72
CA HIS A 430 11.23 -22.41 -18.19
C HIS A 430 12.45 -23.17 -18.73
N ARG A 431 13.67 -22.84 -18.28
CA ARG A 431 14.89 -23.55 -18.69
C ARG A 431 14.84 -25.06 -18.37
N ARG A 432 14.30 -25.46 -17.22
CA ARG A 432 14.16 -26.89 -16.86
C ARG A 432 13.15 -27.62 -17.74
N PHE A 433 12.05 -26.97 -18.11
CA PHE A 433 11.02 -27.58 -18.96
C PHE A 433 11.54 -27.84 -20.39
N PHE A 434 12.28 -26.89 -20.96
CA PHE A 434 12.89 -27.05 -22.29
C PHE A 434 14.04 -28.06 -22.28
N ASN A 435 14.93 -28.04 -21.27
CA ASN A 435 15.99 -29.05 -21.18
C ASN A 435 15.46 -30.48 -20.87
N GLY A 436 14.29 -30.60 -20.23
CA GLY A 436 13.67 -31.90 -19.95
C GLY A 436 12.94 -32.52 -21.15
N THR A 437 12.49 -31.70 -22.11
CA THR A 437 11.83 -32.16 -23.34
C THR A 437 12.83 -32.61 -24.40
N ASP A 438 14.05 -32.06 -24.41
CA ASP A 438 15.14 -32.57 -25.27
C ASP A 438 15.72 -33.91 -24.79
N ALA A 439 15.65 -34.22 -23.49
CA ALA A 439 16.15 -35.49 -22.92
C ALA A 439 15.19 -36.68 -23.08
N SER A 440 14.00 -36.48 -23.65
CA SER A 440 13.00 -37.54 -23.89
C SER A 440 12.84 -37.91 -25.37
N CYS A 441 13.70 -37.36 -26.25
CA CYS A 441 13.77 -37.66 -27.69
C CYS A 441 15.09 -38.35 -28.12
N THR A 442 15.80 -38.97 -27.17
CA THR A 442 16.93 -39.89 -27.41
C THR A 442 16.65 -41.16 -26.65
#